data_AF-A0A6L7NML0-F1
#
_entry.id   AF-A0A6L7NML0-F1
#
_cell.length_a   1.000
_cell.length_b   1.000
_cell.length_c   1.000
_cell.angle_alpha   90.00
_cell.angle_beta   90.00
_cell.angle_gamma   90.00
#
_symmetry.space_group_name_H-M   'P 1'
#
loop_
_entity.id
_entity.type
_entity.pdbx_description
1 polymer ?
#
loop_
_entity_poly.entity_id
_entity_poly.type
_entity_poly.pdbx_seq_one_letter_code
_entity_poly.pdbx_strand_id
1 'polypeptide(L)'
;MARTCTLHWTMRWTLALIALLALAMVVAAGGPGAAAGAPPTDPAAIDLAAPARAAAAEAATGAAEAAARAAAAAETASAAAADAAESEDAAQAAAAAEAAAQAAADAAAAAEAAGDAGAAAVAGAAAEAAEAAATAAREAGAEDAGATAQAAQAAADAAAAAAAAAQEASAAAAEAAELAAAAVMAAEEGMDDAPTAADFAGQELVLLTHDSFWISEETIDAFAAQYGVTVAVTPLGDAVEALNRAILNKGNPEGDLLFGVDNVSYVRALAEDIFLEYRPAALAEIDPSLIFDDSGRVTPVDFGFVLFNYDKAALAEAGVAAPTTLEELTSETWRGRVAVEDPNTSSPGLQFMLVTIAYFGEDGDYTWLDFWADLRANDVIVSAGWSDAYYTQFSHYGGGAWLVNSYATSPAAEVIFAETALDESPTGNLIVPGGSYRQIEGVGILRGTDKEPLARAFIDFMLGDLFQADIPLNMFVYPVVSGVALPPEFLEFAEIPAQPAELDAARVTENLERWLDEWTDTVVR
;
A
#
# COMPACT_ATOMS: atom_id res chain seq x y z
N MET A 1 -2.97 10.98 -6.17
CA MET A 1 -3.11 12.31 -5.52
C MET A 1 -4.55 12.74 -5.18
N ALA A 2 -5.52 12.70 -6.10
CA ALA A 2 -6.88 13.21 -5.84
C ALA A 2 -7.66 12.45 -4.72
N ARG A 3 -7.48 11.11 -4.61
CA ARG A 3 -8.13 10.26 -3.60
C ARG A 3 -7.50 10.35 -2.20
N THR A 4 -6.19 10.54 -2.11
CA THR A 4 -5.45 10.78 -0.86
C THR A 4 -5.72 12.18 -0.30
N CYS A 5 -5.89 13.17 -1.18
CA CYS A 5 -6.40 14.49 -0.80
C CYS A 5 -7.82 14.42 -0.22
N THR A 6 -8.72 13.59 -0.76
CA THR A 6 -10.12 13.48 -0.28
C THR A 6 -10.23 12.83 1.10
N LEU A 7 -9.38 11.85 1.46
CA LEU A 7 -9.37 11.28 2.82
C LEU A 7 -8.78 12.25 3.86
N HIS A 8 -7.69 12.95 3.52
CA HIS A 8 -7.11 13.96 4.42
C HIS A 8 -8.03 15.19 4.58
N TRP A 9 -8.76 15.55 3.53
CA TRP A 9 -9.82 16.57 3.54
C TRP A 9 -11.00 16.15 4.40
N THR A 10 -11.61 14.99 4.15
CA THR A 10 -12.80 14.54 4.91
C THR A 10 -12.50 14.42 6.40
N MET A 11 -11.31 13.95 6.80
CA MET A 11 -10.95 13.80 8.21
C MET A 11 -10.72 15.14 8.93
N ARG A 12 -10.03 16.11 8.29
CA ARG A 12 -9.80 17.45 8.86
C ARG A 12 -11.08 18.29 8.94
N TRP A 13 -11.94 18.22 7.93
CA TRP A 13 -13.25 18.90 7.94
C TRP A 13 -14.22 18.28 8.95
N THR A 14 -14.23 16.95 9.09
CA THR A 14 -15.02 16.24 10.11
C THR A 14 -14.57 16.63 11.51
N LEU A 15 -13.27 16.75 11.76
CA LEU A 15 -12.72 17.23 13.03
C LEU A 15 -13.07 18.70 13.32
N ALA A 16 -13.04 19.58 12.31
CA ALA A 16 -13.46 20.97 12.44
C ALA A 16 -14.98 21.09 12.73
N LEU A 17 -15.81 20.28 12.06
CA LEU A 17 -17.25 20.21 12.29
C LEU A 17 -17.58 19.67 13.69
N ILE A 18 -16.86 18.64 14.14
CA ILE A 18 -16.96 18.09 15.51
C ILE A 18 -16.56 19.14 16.54
N ALA A 19 -15.48 19.91 16.30
CA ALA A 19 -15.05 20.98 17.19
C ALA A 19 -16.09 22.12 17.27
N LEU A 20 -16.68 22.52 16.14
CA LEU A 20 -17.76 23.52 16.08
C LEU A 20 -19.05 23.04 16.76
N LEU A 21 -19.42 21.76 16.59
CA LEU A 21 -20.57 21.15 17.28
C LEU A 21 -20.32 21.01 18.80
N ALA A 22 -19.11 20.65 19.20
CA ALA A 22 -18.71 20.60 20.61
C ALA A 22 -18.74 21.99 21.25
N LEU A 23 -18.30 23.03 20.53
CA LEU A 23 -18.37 24.42 20.98
C LEU A 23 -19.83 24.90 21.11
N ALA A 24 -20.68 24.58 20.14
CA ALA A 24 -22.12 24.88 20.21
C ALA A 24 -22.80 24.19 21.41
N MET A 25 -22.40 22.95 21.74
CA MET A 25 -22.88 22.25 22.94
C MET A 25 -22.38 22.88 24.24
N VAL A 26 -21.12 23.33 24.30
CA VAL A 26 -20.56 24.01 25.49
C VAL A 26 -21.22 25.36 25.74
N VAL A 27 -21.53 26.10 24.67
CA VAL A 27 -22.28 27.37 24.73
C VAL A 27 -23.74 27.14 25.13
N ALA A 28 -24.37 26.06 24.65
CA ALA A 28 -25.73 25.68 25.04
C ALA A 28 -25.82 25.15 26.49
N ALA A 29 -24.77 24.52 27.01
CA ALA A 29 -24.74 23.89 28.33
C ALA A 29 -24.31 24.80 29.50
N GLY A 30 -23.96 26.07 29.24
CA GLY A 30 -23.72 27.06 30.30
C GLY A 30 -22.35 27.01 31.00
N GLY A 31 -21.31 26.49 30.33
CA GLY A 31 -19.92 26.54 30.81
C GLY A 31 -19.59 25.63 32.01
N PRO A 32 -18.31 25.26 32.21
CA PRO A 32 -17.90 24.38 33.30
C PRO A 32 -17.83 25.15 34.63
N GLY A 33 -18.98 25.27 35.31
CA GLY A 33 -19.05 25.93 36.62
C GLY A 33 -20.36 25.77 37.40
N ALA A 34 -21.36 25.05 36.88
CA ALA A 34 -22.63 24.85 37.56
C ALA A 34 -22.74 23.44 38.18
N ALA A 35 -22.04 23.20 39.29
CA ALA A 35 -22.35 22.10 40.19
C ALA A 35 -22.17 22.50 41.66
N ALA A 36 -23.21 22.20 42.45
CA ALA A 36 -23.36 22.29 43.91
C ALA A 36 -23.79 23.65 44.52
N GLY A 37 -25.10 23.77 44.83
CA GLY A 37 -25.58 24.65 45.91
C GLY A 37 -26.96 25.27 45.72
N ALA A 38 -27.98 24.69 46.36
CA ALA A 38 -29.36 25.19 46.58
C ALA A 38 -30.31 25.29 45.35
N PRO A 39 -31.60 24.91 45.50
CA PRO A 39 -32.59 25.07 44.42
C PRO A 39 -32.92 26.57 44.24
N PRO A 40 -33.09 27.06 43.00
CA PRO A 40 -33.50 28.44 42.77
C PRO A 40 -34.92 28.66 43.31
N THR A 41 -35.07 29.63 44.21
CA THR A 41 -36.35 30.01 44.83
C THR A 41 -37.03 31.20 44.16
N ASP A 42 -36.77 31.46 42.87
CA ASP A 42 -37.49 32.49 42.13
C ASP A 42 -37.70 32.10 40.65
N PRO A 43 -38.95 31.86 40.20
CA PRO A 43 -39.24 31.62 38.78
C PRO A 43 -39.15 32.88 37.90
N ALA A 44 -38.74 34.04 38.45
CA ALA A 44 -38.58 35.30 37.71
C ALA A 44 -37.12 35.73 37.45
N ALA A 45 -36.11 34.90 37.75
CA ALA A 45 -34.73 35.18 37.33
C ALA A 45 -34.62 35.07 35.79
N ILE A 46 -34.81 36.19 35.10
CA ILE A 46 -34.61 36.30 33.65
C ILE A 46 -33.14 35.95 33.37
N ASP A 47 -32.92 34.89 32.58
CA ASP A 47 -31.58 34.56 32.08
C ASP A 47 -31.14 35.68 31.12
N LEU A 48 -30.44 36.67 31.67
CA LEU A 48 -29.98 37.86 30.96
C LEU A 48 -28.99 37.53 29.83
N ALA A 49 -28.46 36.32 29.77
CA ALA A 49 -27.57 35.85 28.71
C ALA A 49 -28.30 35.03 27.63
N ALA A 50 -29.58 34.70 27.79
CA ALA A 50 -30.34 33.92 26.82
C ALA A 50 -30.42 34.54 25.41
N PRO A 51 -30.62 35.87 25.22
CA PRO A 51 -30.64 36.47 23.88
C PRO A 51 -29.25 36.45 23.22
N ALA A 52 -28.18 36.66 23.99
CA ALA A 52 -26.80 36.61 23.49
C ALA A 52 -26.39 35.18 23.10
N ARG A 53 -26.81 34.17 23.87
CA ARG A 53 -26.62 32.75 23.52
C ARG A 53 -27.42 32.36 22.28
N ALA A 54 -28.64 32.89 22.11
CA ALA A 54 -29.45 32.64 20.92
C ALA A 54 -28.83 33.26 19.65
N ALA A 55 -28.35 34.51 19.73
CA ALA A 55 -27.67 35.18 18.62
C ALA A 55 -26.34 34.50 18.26
N ALA A 56 -25.56 34.08 19.25
CA ALA A 56 -24.32 33.32 19.02
C ALA A 56 -24.60 31.93 18.40
N ALA A 57 -25.69 31.27 18.80
CA ALA A 57 -26.11 30.01 18.21
C ALA A 57 -26.59 30.16 16.76
N GLU A 58 -27.32 31.23 16.45
CA GLU A 58 -27.78 31.54 15.08
C GLU A 58 -26.60 31.89 14.16
N ALA A 59 -25.63 32.67 14.64
CA ALA A 59 -24.40 32.98 13.91
C ALA A 59 -23.52 31.74 13.69
N ALA A 60 -23.37 30.88 14.71
CA ALA A 60 -22.67 29.60 14.58
C ALA A 60 -23.37 28.65 13.59
N THR A 61 -24.71 28.68 13.54
CA THR A 61 -25.50 27.92 12.56
C THR A 61 -25.27 28.44 11.14
N GLY A 62 -25.28 29.77 10.94
CA GLY A 62 -25.00 30.36 9.63
C GLY A 62 -23.58 30.07 9.13
N ALA A 63 -22.59 30.10 10.01
CA ALA A 63 -21.21 29.72 9.67
C ALA A 63 -21.09 28.22 9.35
N ALA A 64 -21.78 27.35 10.10
CA ALA A 64 -21.81 25.92 9.82
C ALA A 64 -22.52 25.60 8.49
N GLU A 65 -23.60 26.31 8.14
CA GLU A 65 -24.28 26.16 6.85
C GLU A 65 -23.41 26.64 5.68
N ALA A 66 -22.66 27.74 5.84
CA ALA A 66 -21.73 28.22 4.83
C ALA A 66 -20.57 27.22 4.60
N ALA A 67 -20.01 26.68 5.69
CA ALA A 67 -19.00 25.62 5.65
C ALA A 67 -19.53 24.34 4.97
N ALA A 68 -20.76 23.94 5.25
CA ALA A 68 -21.40 22.79 4.62
C ALA A 68 -21.60 22.99 3.11
N ARG A 69 -21.97 24.21 2.68
CA ARG A 69 -22.08 24.53 1.25
C ARG A 69 -20.72 24.51 0.54
N ALA A 70 -19.66 25.01 1.18
CA ALA A 70 -18.31 24.96 0.64
C ALA A 70 -17.79 23.51 0.50
N ALA A 71 -18.06 22.65 1.50
CA ALA A 71 -17.72 21.23 1.45
C ALA A 71 -18.45 20.50 0.31
N ALA A 72 -19.75 20.75 0.13
CA ALA A 72 -20.54 20.17 -0.96
C ALA A 72 -20.05 20.63 -2.35
N ALA A 73 -19.64 21.90 -2.48
CA ALA A 73 -19.07 22.44 -3.72
C ALA A 73 -17.72 21.79 -4.06
N ALA A 74 -16.86 21.57 -3.06
CA ALA A 74 -15.58 20.90 -3.25
C ALA A 74 -15.72 19.41 -3.60
N GLU A 75 -16.70 18.71 -3.00
CA GLU A 75 -17.04 17.33 -3.35
C GLU A 75 -17.55 17.23 -4.80
N THR A 76 -18.37 18.20 -5.22
CA THR A 76 -18.85 18.30 -6.60
C THR A 76 -17.69 18.56 -7.58
N ALA A 77 -16.74 19.43 -7.23
CA ALA A 77 -15.55 19.71 -8.04
C ALA A 77 -14.62 18.48 -8.15
N SER A 78 -14.45 17.75 -7.05
CA SER A 78 -13.66 16.50 -7.03
C SER A 78 -14.30 15.40 -7.88
N ALA A 79 -15.63 15.28 -7.88
CA ALA A 79 -16.34 14.33 -8.72
C ALA A 79 -16.23 14.68 -10.20
N ALA A 80 -16.39 15.96 -10.55
CA ALA A 80 -16.22 16.45 -11.93
C ALA A 80 -14.79 16.25 -12.46
N ALA A 81 -13.77 16.40 -11.61
CA ALA A 81 -12.38 16.14 -11.97
C ALA A 81 -12.08 14.64 -12.17
N ALA A 82 -12.75 13.76 -11.42
CA ALA A 82 -12.67 12.32 -11.63
C ALA A 82 -13.33 11.90 -12.95
N ASP A 83 -14.55 12.39 -13.24
CA ASP A 83 -15.24 12.14 -14.51
C ASP A 83 -14.43 12.69 -15.71
N ALA A 84 -13.73 13.82 -15.55
CA ALA A 84 -12.85 14.38 -16.58
C ALA A 84 -11.63 13.48 -16.86
N ALA A 85 -11.03 12.91 -15.81
CA ALA A 85 -9.89 12.02 -15.91
C ALA A 85 -10.25 10.67 -16.54
N GLU A 86 -11.51 10.27 -16.47
CA GLU A 86 -12.04 9.03 -17.05
C GLU A 86 -12.67 9.23 -18.46
N SER A 87 -12.73 10.48 -18.97
CA SER A 87 -13.36 10.79 -20.26
C SER A 87 -12.41 10.63 -21.45
N GLU A 88 -12.77 9.79 -22.43
CA GLU A 88 -12.00 9.58 -23.66
C GLU A 88 -12.18 10.69 -24.72
N ASP A 89 -13.16 11.60 -24.53
CA ASP A 89 -13.41 12.73 -25.43
C ASP A 89 -12.71 13.99 -24.90
N ALA A 90 -11.66 14.42 -25.61
CA ALA A 90 -10.83 15.57 -25.21
C ALA A 90 -11.61 16.89 -25.06
N ALA A 91 -12.70 17.08 -25.80
CA ALA A 91 -13.53 18.29 -25.65
C ALA A 91 -14.39 18.23 -24.38
N GLN A 92 -14.77 17.01 -23.98
CA GLN A 92 -15.58 16.74 -22.79
C GLN A 92 -14.72 16.79 -21.51
N ALA A 93 -13.50 16.27 -21.56
CA ALA A 93 -12.49 16.41 -20.50
C ALA A 93 -12.09 17.88 -20.28
N ALA A 94 -11.87 18.65 -21.35
CA ALA A 94 -11.56 20.08 -21.25
C ALA A 94 -12.73 20.89 -20.65
N ALA A 95 -13.97 20.59 -21.05
CA ALA A 95 -15.16 21.24 -20.47
C ALA A 95 -15.38 20.86 -19.00
N ALA A 96 -15.07 19.63 -18.60
CA ALA A 96 -15.16 19.18 -17.21
C ALA A 96 -14.05 19.78 -16.33
N ALA A 97 -12.84 19.95 -16.86
CA ALA A 97 -11.75 20.68 -16.20
C ALA A 97 -12.08 22.17 -16.01
N GLU A 98 -12.67 22.83 -17.00
CA GLU A 98 -13.13 24.22 -16.89
C GLU A 98 -14.27 24.36 -15.87
N ALA A 99 -15.19 23.39 -15.81
CA ALA A 99 -16.24 23.34 -14.79
C ALA A 99 -15.69 23.10 -13.37
N ALA A 100 -14.68 22.24 -13.21
CA ALA A 100 -13.99 22.01 -11.94
C ALA A 100 -13.24 23.27 -11.47
N ALA A 101 -12.59 23.99 -12.39
CA ALA A 101 -11.91 25.25 -12.10
C ALA A 101 -12.90 26.34 -11.65
N GLN A 102 -14.06 26.44 -12.32
CA GLN A 102 -15.11 27.40 -11.92
C GLN A 102 -15.75 27.04 -10.57
N ALA A 103 -15.99 25.75 -10.30
CA ALA A 103 -16.52 25.30 -9.01
C ALA A 103 -15.53 25.56 -7.86
N ALA A 104 -14.23 25.40 -8.10
CA ALA A 104 -13.18 25.75 -7.15
C ALA A 104 -13.11 27.27 -6.89
N ALA A 105 -13.28 28.10 -7.93
CA ALA A 105 -13.34 29.55 -7.80
C ALA A 105 -14.59 30.01 -7.01
N ASP A 106 -15.75 29.39 -7.25
CA ASP A 106 -16.98 29.68 -6.52
C ASP A 106 -16.88 29.23 -5.04
N ALA A 107 -16.22 28.11 -4.77
CA ALA A 107 -15.93 27.65 -3.41
C ALA A 107 -14.98 28.60 -2.66
N ALA A 108 -13.96 29.13 -3.35
CA ALA A 108 -13.06 30.15 -2.80
C ALA A 108 -13.79 31.46 -2.49
N ALA A 109 -14.66 31.94 -3.39
CA ALA A 109 -15.47 33.12 -3.18
C ALA A 109 -16.51 32.96 -2.04
N ALA A 110 -17.09 31.76 -1.89
CA ALA A 110 -17.98 31.45 -0.78
C ALA A 110 -17.24 31.37 0.58
N ALA A 111 -16.00 30.88 0.59
CA ALA A 111 -15.14 30.86 1.76
C ALA A 111 -14.69 32.27 2.18
N GLU A 112 -14.37 33.13 1.20
CA GLU A 112 -14.07 34.56 1.42
C GLU A 112 -15.29 35.30 1.99
N ALA A 113 -16.49 35.08 1.42
CA ALA A 113 -17.73 35.65 1.93
C ALA A 113 -18.09 35.14 3.34
N ALA A 114 -17.75 33.89 3.68
CA ALA A 114 -17.93 33.34 5.03
C ALA A 114 -16.94 33.97 6.04
N GLY A 115 -15.71 34.27 5.62
CA GLY A 115 -14.73 35.02 6.41
C GLY A 115 -15.16 36.46 6.68
N ASP A 116 -15.65 37.16 5.66
CA ASP A 116 -16.14 38.55 5.77
C ASP A 116 -17.43 38.66 6.58
N ALA A 117 -18.36 37.72 6.42
CA ALA A 117 -19.58 37.64 7.23
C ALA A 117 -19.28 37.31 8.69
N GLY A 118 -18.29 36.44 8.95
CA GLY A 118 -17.81 36.13 10.30
C GLY A 118 -17.18 37.34 11.00
N ALA A 119 -16.36 38.12 10.30
CA ALA A 119 -15.73 39.32 10.85
C ALA A 119 -16.75 40.43 11.17
N ALA A 120 -17.74 40.64 10.29
CA ALA A 120 -18.80 41.63 10.51
C ALA A 120 -19.80 41.21 11.61
N ALA A 121 -20.13 39.92 11.70
CA ALA A 121 -21.02 39.37 12.74
C ALA A 121 -20.36 39.39 14.14
N VAL A 122 -19.06 39.11 14.23
CA VAL A 122 -18.30 39.20 15.50
C VAL A 122 -18.17 40.66 15.95
N ALA A 123 -17.96 41.60 15.04
CA ALA A 123 -17.93 43.04 15.36
C ALA A 123 -19.30 43.58 15.79
N GLY A 124 -20.39 43.14 15.14
CA GLY A 124 -21.77 43.49 15.49
C GLY A 124 -22.21 42.91 16.82
N ALA A 125 -21.96 41.62 17.05
CA ALA A 125 -22.29 40.94 18.31
C ALA A 125 -21.47 41.49 19.49
N ALA A 126 -20.21 41.87 19.28
CA ALA A 126 -19.40 42.52 20.31
C ALA A 126 -19.91 43.93 20.66
N ALA A 127 -20.40 44.68 19.67
CA ALA A 127 -20.99 46.01 19.89
C ALA A 127 -22.34 45.94 20.63
N GLU A 128 -23.22 45.01 20.24
CA GLU A 128 -24.52 44.81 20.90
C GLU A 128 -24.36 44.19 22.30
N ALA A 129 -23.42 43.26 22.51
CA ALA A 129 -23.10 42.73 23.83
C ALA A 129 -22.50 43.81 24.75
N ALA A 130 -21.67 44.71 24.22
CA ALA A 130 -21.15 45.85 24.97
C ALA A 130 -22.25 46.86 25.35
N GLU A 131 -23.23 47.10 24.48
CA GLU A 131 -24.36 48.00 24.75
C GLU A 131 -25.38 47.39 25.71
N ALA A 132 -25.66 46.08 25.60
CA ALA A 132 -26.49 45.33 26.53
C ALA A 132 -25.85 45.24 27.93
N ALA A 133 -24.53 45.00 28.02
CA ALA A 133 -23.80 45.02 29.29
C ALA A 133 -23.76 46.42 29.91
N ALA A 134 -23.59 47.48 29.09
CA ALA A 134 -23.64 48.87 29.56
C ALA A 134 -25.04 49.29 30.04
N THR A 135 -26.11 48.72 29.48
CA THR A 135 -27.50 48.97 29.88
C THR A 135 -27.84 48.21 31.17
N ALA A 136 -27.48 46.91 31.25
CA ALA A 136 -27.66 46.11 32.45
C ALA A 136 -26.88 46.66 33.66
N ALA A 137 -25.67 47.20 33.46
CA ALA A 137 -24.90 47.87 34.52
C ALA A 137 -25.54 49.18 35.03
N ARG A 138 -26.26 49.91 34.16
CA ARG A 138 -27.02 51.11 34.56
C ARG A 138 -28.31 50.77 35.30
N GLU A 139 -28.97 49.67 34.93
CA GLU A 139 -30.24 49.24 35.52
C GLU A 139 -30.08 48.46 36.83
N ALA A 140 -28.99 47.70 36.98
CA ALA A 140 -28.76 46.86 38.16
C ALA A 140 -28.18 47.59 39.38
N GLY A 141 -27.74 48.85 39.25
CA GLY A 141 -27.13 49.61 40.35
C GLY A 141 -26.02 48.84 41.09
N ALA A 142 -25.25 48.02 40.37
CA ALA A 142 -24.51 46.90 40.94
C ALA A 142 -23.17 47.32 41.55
N GLU A 143 -23.03 47.13 42.87
CA GLU A 143 -21.76 47.28 43.61
C GLU A 143 -20.80 46.09 43.45
N ASP A 144 -21.13 45.04 42.69
CA ASP A 144 -20.22 43.92 42.45
C ASP A 144 -19.70 43.89 41.01
N ALA A 145 -18.74 44.77 40.73
CA ALA A 145 -18.04 44.88 39.46
C ALA A 145 -17.27 43.60 39.07
N GLY A 146 -17.04 42.66 40.01
CA GLY A 146 -16.27 41.44 39.79
C GLY A 146 -16.98 40.42 38.89
N ALA A 147 -18.28 40.20 39.11
CA ALA A 147 -19.07 39.26 38.31
C ALA A 147 -19.30 39.76 36.88
N THR A 148 -19.51 41.07 36.69
CA THR A 148 -19.63 41.70 35.37
C THR A 148 -18.32 41.64 34.59
N ALA A 149 -17.17 41.83 35.26
CA ALA A 149 -15.85 41.70 34.65
C ALA A 149 -15.53 40.26 34.23
N GLN A 150 -15.91 39.26 35.03
CA GLN A 150 -15.70 37.85 34.69
C GLN A 150 -16.55 37.39 33.50
N ALA A 151 -17.81 37.81 33.42
CA ALA A 151 -18.68 37.49 32.27
C ALA A 151 -18.20 38.19 30.98
N ALA A 152 -17.75 39.43 31.08
CA ALA A 152 -17.16 40.17 29.94
C ALA A 152 -15.84 39.54 29.48
N GLN A 153 -15.00 39.08 30.41
CA GLN A 153 -13.75 38.39 30.09
C GLN A 153 -14.02 37.04 29.41
N ALA A 154 -14.96 36.25 29.92
CA ALA A 154 -15.32 34.96 29.30
C ALA A 154 -15.88 35.11 27.88
N ALA A 155 -16.65 36.18 27.61
CA ALA A 155 -17.14 36.49 26.26
C ALA A 155 -15.99 36.97 25.33
N ALA A 156 -15.06 37.76 25.85
CA ALA A 156 -13.87 38.19 25.11
C ALA A 156 -12.94 37.00 24.78
N ASP A 157 -12.74 36.09 25.72
CA ASP A 157 -11.93 34.88 25.53
C ASP A 157 -12.58 33.93 24.50
N ALA A 158 -13.91 33.78 24.52
CA ALA A 158 -14.65 33.00 23.53
C ALA A 158 -14.60 33.63 22.13
N ALA A 159 -14.70 34.97 22.03
CA ALA A 159 -14.55 35.69 20.78
C ALA A 159 -13.12 35.59 20.22
N ALA A 160 -12.11 35.63 21.08
CA ALA A 160 -10.71 35.44 20.71
C ALA A 160 -10.44 34.01 20.21
N ALA A 161 -11.02 33.00 20.87
CA ALA A 161 -10.91 31.60 20.45
C ALA A 161 -11.61 31.36 19.10
N ALA A 162 -12.79 31.97 18.87
CA ALA A 162 -13.48 31.89 17.59
C ALA A 162 -12.73 32.60 16.46
N ALA A 163 -12.12 33.77 16.74
CA ALA A 163 -11.26 34.46 15.79
C ALA A 163 -10.00 33.66 15.43
N ALA A 164 -9.37 33.01 16.42
CA ALA A 164 -8.22 32.14 16.18
C ALA A 164 -8.59 30.92 15.32
N ALA A 165 -9.71 30.27 15.60
CA ALA A 165 -10.20 29.14 14.81
C ALA A 165 -10.56 29.55 13.36
N ALA A 166 -11.15 30.74 13.16
CA ALA A 166 -11.42 31.28 11.83
C ALA A 166 -10.12 31.61 11.07
N GLN A 167 -9.09 32.08 11.77
CA GLN A 167 -7.79 32.40 11.19
C GLN A 167 -7.00 31.13 10.82
N GLU A 168 -7.07 30.07 11.64
CA GLU A 168 -6.52 28.75 11.30
C GLU A 168 -7.24 28.11 10.11
N ALA A 169 -8.56 28.22 10.02
CA ALA A 169 -9.33 27.74 8.88
C ALA A 169 -8.99 28.49 7.58
N SER A 170 -8.81 29.82 7.66
CA SER A 170 -8.39 30.64 6.53
C SER A 170 -6.96 30.33 6.08
N ALA A 171 -6.03 30.07 7.00
CA ALA A 171 -4.66 29.67 6.68
C ALA A 171 -4.61 28.29 6.00
N ALA A 172 -5.38 27.32 6.50
CA ALA A 172 -5.48 25.99 5.90
C ALA A 172 -6.10 26.04 4.48
N ALA A 173 -7.05 26.95 4.25
CA ALA A 173 -7.64 27.16 2.92
C ALA A 173 -6.66 27.82 1.94
N ALA A 174 -5.83 28.77 2.40
CA ALA A 174 -4.81 29.40 1.58
C ALA A 174 -3.69 28.42 1.17
N GLU A 175 -3.24 27.57 2.09
CA GLU A 175 -2.25 26.52 1.82
C GLU A 175 -2.79 25.46 0.84
N ALA A 176 -4.08 25.10 0.98
CA ALA A 176 -4.75 24.21 0.04
C ALA A 176 -4.89 24.82 -1.36
N ALA A 177 -5.14 26.13 -1.47
CA ALA A 177 -5.19 26.84 -2.74
C ALA A 177 -3.81 26.93 -3.42
N GLU A 178 -2.74 27.12 -2.66
CA GLU A 178 -1.36 27.14 -3.17
C GLU A 178 -0.91 25.75 -3.65
N LEU A 179 -1.26 24.68 -2.93
CA LEU A 179 -1.02 23.30 -3.35
C LEU A 179 -1.84 22.91 -4.59
N ALA A 180 -3.09 23.37 -4.69
CA ALA A 180 -3.92 23.16 -5.87
C ALA A 180 -3.36 23.91 -7.09
N ALA A 181 -2.89 25.15 -6.91
CA ALA A 181 -2.24 25.92 -7.97
C ALA A 181 -0.92 25.26 -8.43
N ALA A 182 -0.13 24.72 -7.49
CA ALA A 182 1.09 23.98 -7.82
C ALA A 182 0.80 22.66 -8.57
N ALA A 183 -0.29 21.96 -8.23
CA ALA A 183 -0.72 20.75 -8.94
C ALA A 183 -1.20 21.04 -10.37
N VAL A 184 -1.89 22.16 -10.58
CA VAL A 184 -2.31 22.61 -11.93
C VAL A 184 -1.10 23.02 -12.77
N MET A 185 -0.14 23.76 -12.20
CA MET A 185 1.10 24.12 -12.91
C MET A 185 1.97 22.90 -13.23
N ALA A 186 2.01 21.89 -12.36
CA ALA A 186 2.70 20.63 -12.63
C ALA A 186 2.01 19.78 -13.70
N ALA A 187 0.67 19.88 -13.83
CA ALA A 187 -0.08 19.26 -14.91
C ALA A 187 0.14 19.96 -16.27
N GLU A 188 0.44 21.28 -16.28
CA GLU A 188 0.72 22.02 -17.52
C GLU A 188 2.18 21.89 -18.00
N GLU A 189 3.17 21.76 -17.11
CA GLU A 189 4.59 21.70 -17.51
C GLU A 189 5.12 20.29 -17.84
N GLY A 190 4.37 19.22 -17.57
CA GLY A 190 4.80 17.82 -17.76
C GLY A 190 4.09 17.03 -18.86
N MET A 191 3.07 17.60 -19.52
CA MET A 191 2.17 16.84 -20.40
C MET A 191 2.59 16.77 -21.87
N ASP A 192 3.62 17.53 -22.27
CA ASP A 192 4.06 17.61 -23.68
C ASP A 192 5.02 16.47 -24.11
N ASP A 193 5.47 15.60 -23.20
CA ASP A 193 6.45 14.52 -23.49
C ASP A 193 6.03 13.12 -23.00
N ALA A 194 4.83 12.94 -22.44
CA ALA A 194 4.32 11.62 -22.07
C ALA A 194 3.92 10.85 -23.34
N PRO A 195 4.53 9.68 -23.62
CA PRO A 195 4.22 8.92 -24.83
C PRO A 195 2.74 8.56 -24.88
N THR A 196 2.11 8.86 -26.01
CA THR A 196 0.70 8.59 -26.27
C THR A 196 0.51 7.20 -26.88
N ALA A 197 -0.72 6.67 -26.85
CA ALA A 197 -1.06 5.42 -27.53
C ALA A 197 -0.72 5.43 -29.04
N ALA A 198 -0.70 6.62 -29.67
CA ALA A 198 -0.31 6.75 -31.07
C ALA A 198 1.19 6.52 -31.32
N ASP A 199 2.04 6.68 -30.31
CA ASP A 199 3.49 6.54 -30.43
C ASP A 199 3.95 5.08 -30.49
N PHE A 200 3.11 4.15 -30.02
CA PHE A 200 3.43 2.72 -29.92
C PHE A 200 2.60 1.82 -30.81
N ALA A 201 1.58 2.34 -31.49
CA ALA A 201 0.62 1.54 -32.23
C ALA A 201 1.30 0.55 -33.21
N GLY A 202 0.99 -0.74 -33.05
CA GLY A 202 1.52 -1.83 -33.86
C GLY A 202 2.90 -2.36 -33.45
N GLN A 203 3.48 -1.87 -32.35
CA GLN A 203 4.67 -2.47 -31.74
C GLN A 203 4.33 -3.70 -30.91
N GLU A 204 5.32 -4.56 -30.71
CA GLU A 204 5.27 -5.74 -29.83
C GLU A 204 6.21 -5.54 -28.65
N LEU A 205 5.70 -5.57 -27.42
CA LEU A 205 6.48 -5.57 -26.19
C LEU A 205 6.70 -7.00 -25.72
N VAL A 206 7.96 -7.42 -25.53
CA VAL A 206 8.30 -8.78 -25.09
C VAL A 206 8.67 -8.77 -23.61
N LEU A 207 7.85 -9.42 -22.79
CA LEU A 207 8.10 -9.65 -21.36
C LEU A 207 8.70 -11.04 -21.18
N LEU A 208 9.98 -11.11 -20.76
CA LEU A 208 10.60 -12.36 -20.35
C LEU A 208 10.20 -12.67 -18.90
N THR A 209 9.87 -13.93 -18.62
CA THR A 209 9.39 -14.35 -17.29
C THR A 209 9.98 -15.71 -16.88
N HIS A 210 9.76 -16.10 -15.64
CA HIS A 210 9.82 -17.51 -15.25
C HIS A 210 8.54 -18.27 -15.68
N ASP A 211 8.56 -19.60 -15.58
CA ASP A 211 7.49 -20.52 -16.02
C ASP A 211 6.21 -20.45 -15.18
N SER A 212 6.32 -20.10 -13.90
CA SER A 212 5.18 -19.94 -13.01
C SER A 212 4.50 -18.56 -13.09
N PHE A 213 5.02 -17.62 -13.90
CA PHE A 213 4.38 -16.33 -14.08
C PHE A 213 3.00 -16.50 -14.71
N TRP A 214 1.98 -15.95 -14.07
CA TRP A 214 0.63 -15.97 -14.60
C TRP A 214 -0.11 -14.69 -14.21
N ILE A 215 -0.66 -14.01 -15.20
CA ILE A 215 -1.60 -12.89 -15.07
C ILE A 215 -2.71 -13.15 -16.09
N SER A 216 -3.93 -12.74 -15.79
CA SER A 216 -5.08 -12.91 -16.67
C SER A 216 -4.84 -12.28 -18.05
N GLU A 217 -5.34 -12.94 -19.09
CA GLU A 217 -5.33 -12.42 -20.46
C GLU A 217 -6.04 -11.05 -20.52
N GLU A 218 -7.13 -10.87 -19.76
CA GLU A 218 -7.86 -9.59 -19.65
C GLU A 218 -6.97 -8.44 -19.16
N THR A 219 -6.11 -8.69 -18.18
CA THR A 219 -5.18 -7.67 -17.66
C THR A 219 -4.14 -7.29 -18.71
N ILE A 220 -3.54 -8.27 -19.38
CA ILE A 220 -2.57 -8.00 -20.46
C ILE A 220 -3.24 -7.30 -21.65
N ASP A 221 -4.45 -7.73 -22.02
CA ASP A 221 -5.25 -7.15 -23.10
C ASP A 221 -5.64 -5.70 -22.80
N ALA A 222 -5.89 -5.35 -21.53
CA ALA A 222 -6.19 -3.97 -21.14
C ALA A 222 -5.01 -3.03 -21.47
N PHE A 223 -3.79 -3.42 -21.14
CA PHE A 223 -2.59 -2.67 -21.53
C PHE A 223 -2.41 -2.62 -23.05
N ALA A 224 -2.55 -3.78 -23.71
CA ALA A 224 -2.43 -3.88 -25.16
C ALA A 224 -3.41 -2.96 -25.89
N ALA A 225 -4.67 -2.90 -25.43
CA ALA A 225 -5.71 -2.04 -25.96
C ALA A 225 -5.41 -0.55 -25.70
N GLN A 226 -4.93 -0.21 -24.49
CA GLN A 226 -4.61 1.17 -24.12
C GLN A 226 -3.52 1.78 -25.02
N TYR A 227 -2.50 1.01 -25.40
CA TYR A 227 -1.38 1.51 -26.19
C TYR A 227 -1.40 1.07 -27.67
N GLY A 228 -2.38 0.26 -28.07
CA GLY A 228 -2.46 -0.28 -29.44
C GLY A 228 -1.30 -1.21 -29.80
N VAL A 229 -0.79 -1.96 -28.82
CA VAL A 229 0.39 -2.83 -28.94
C VAL A 229 0.02 -4.30 -28.78
N THR A 230 0.95 -5.21 -29.04
CA THR A 230 0.89 -6.59 -28.55
C THR A 230 1.87 -6.79 -27.41
N VAL A 231 1.49 -7.61 -26.41
CA VAL A 231 2.41 -8.02 -25.33
C VAL A 231 2.67 -9.51 -25.48
N ALA A 232 3.93 -9.88 -25.70
CA ALA A 232 4.37 -11.26 -25.79
C ALA A 232 5.03 -11.67 -24.48
N VAL A 233 4.37 -12.54 -23.71
CA VAL A 233 4.94 -13.14 -22.49
C VAL A 233 5.74 -14.38 -22.89
N THR A 234 7.03 -14.41 -22.58
CA THR A 234 7.95 -15.49 -22.96
C THR A 234 8.61 -16.09 -21.73
N PRO A 235 8.14 -17.26 -21.26
CA PRO A 235 8.78 -17.97 -20.16
C PRO A 235 10.13 -18.56 -20.55
N LEU A 236 11.11 -18.49 -19.65
CA LEU A 236 12.51 -18.89 -19.89
C LEU A 236 13.05 -19.95 -18.92
N GLY A 237 12.16 -20.70 -18.26
CA GLY A 237 12.52 -21.64 -17.17
C GLY A 237 12.15 -21.06 -15.80
N ASP A 238 12.78 -21.54 -14.74
CA ASP A 238 12.60 -20.94 -13.40
C ASP A 238 13.36 -19.59 -13.33
N ALA A 239 13.10 -18.76 -12.34
CA ALA A 239 13.51 -17.37 -12.24
C ALA A 239 15.02 -17.13 -12.33
N VAL A 240 15.85 -17.96 -11.67
CA VAL A 240 17.31 -17.83 -11.76
C VAL A 240 17.82 -18.30 -13.13
N GLU A 241 17.19 -19.30 -13.74
CA GLU A 241 17.45 -19.71 -15.13
C GLU A 241 17.13 -18.59 -16.13
N ALA A 242 15.96 -17.94 -15.99
CA ALA A 242 15.55 -16.82 -16.82
C ALA A 242 16.55 -15.65 -16.72
N LEU A 243 16.98 -15.30 -15.50
CA LEU A 243 18.01 -14.29 -15.28
C LEU A 243 19.36 -14.68 -15.91
N ASN A 244 19.80 -15.93 -15.73
CA ASN A 244 21.03 -16.45 -16.35
C ASN A 244 21.01 -16.28 -17.87
N ARG A 245 19.88 -16.62 -18.50
CA ARG A 245 19.70 -16.49 -19.94
C ARG A 245 19.71 -15.02 -20.39
N ALA A 246 19.05 -14.13 -19.65
CA ALA A 246 19.10 -12.70 -19.93
C ALA A 246 20.52 -12.14 -19.86
N ILE A 247 21.30 -12.54 -18.85
CA ILE A 247 22.72 -12.16 -18.70
C ILE A 247 23.56 -12.66 -19.89
N LEU A 248 23.40 -13.92 -20.28
CA LEU A 248 24.14 -14.50 -21.41
C LEU A 248 23.83 -13.79 -22.74
N ASN A 249 22.61 -13.26 -22.89
CA ASN A 249 22.15 -12.56 -24.08
C ASN A 249 22.20 -11.03 -23.97
N LYS A 250 22.84 -10.44 -22.95
CA LYS A 250 22.82 -8.98 -22.71
C LYS A 250 23.33 -8.10 -23.86
N GLY A 251 24.08 -8.65 -24.82
CA GLY A 251 24.51 -7.96 -26.03
C GLY A 251 23.46 -7.91 -27.15
N ASN A 252 22.44 -8.76 -27.08
CA ASN A 252 21.30 -8.85 -28.00
C ASN A 252 20.12 -9.46 -27.22
N PRO A 253 19.44 -8.67 -26.36
CA PRO A 253 18.41 -9.19 -25.47
C PRO A 253 17.26 -9.85 -26.24
N GLU A 254 16.70 -10.92 -25.68
CA GLU A 254 15.60 -11.69 -26.29
C GLU A 254 14.22 -11.06 -26.01
N GLY A 255 14.17 -10.00 -25.21
CA GLY A 255 12.96 -9.25 -24.90
C GLY A 255 13.26 -7.83 -24.41
N ASP A 256 12.20 -7.14 -23.97
CA ASP A 256 12.26 -5.74 -23.56
C ASP A 256 12.29 -5.57 -22.03
N LEU A 257 11.65 -6.49 -21.31
CA LEU A 257 11.57 -6.55 -19.85
C LEU A 257 11.91 -7.96 -19.36
N LEU A 258 12.42 -8.05 -18.14
CA LEU A 258 12.54 -9.31 -17.40
C LEU A 258 11.81 -9.18 -16.07
N PHE A 259 10.76 -9.98 -15.88
CA PHE A 259 10.10 -10.23 -14.61
C PHE A 259 10.66 -11.51 -13.99
N GLY A 260 10.76 -11.56 -12.67
CA GLY A 260 11.28 -12.72 -11.94
C GLY A 260 12.59 -12.45 -11.20
N VAL A 261 13.02 -11.19 -11.13
CA VAL A 261 14.25 -10.82 -10.40
C VAL A 261 13.87 -10.43 -8.99
N ASP A 262 14.40 -11.16 -8.02
CA ASP A 262 14.07 -10.97 -6.61
C ASP A 262 15.14 -10.21 -5.81
N ASN A 263 14.82 -9.93 -4.55
CA ASN A 263 15.68 -9.29 -3.56
C ASN A 263 16.98 -10.05 -3.20
N VAL A 264 17.30 -11.15 -3.89
CA VAL A 264 18.58 -11.87 -3.78
C VAL A 264 19.33 -11.82 -5.12
N SER A 265 18.69 -12.27 -6.18
CA SER A 265 19.23 -12.42 -7.53
C SER A 265 19.49 -11.09 -8.23
N TYR A 266 18.81 -10.00 -7.81
CA TYR A 266 19.01 -8.67 -8.41
C TYR A 266 20.46 -8.19 -8.33
N VAL A 267 21.19 -8.53 -7.27
CA VAL A 267 22.60 -8.14 -7.10
C VAL A 267 23.44 -8.57 -8.31
N ARG A 268 23.20 -9.79 -8.81
CA ARG A 268 23.90 -10.30 -9.98
C ARG A 268 23.44 -9.61 -11.27
N ALA A 269 22.15 -9.32 -11.39
CA ALA A 269 21.63 -8.54 -12.51
C ALA A 269 22.27 -7.13 -12.57
N LEU A 270 22.47 -6.50 -11.41
CA LEU A 270 23.14 -5.21 -11.28
C LEU A 270 24.63 -5.30 -11.66
N ALA A 271 25.34 -6.31 -11.15
CA ALA A 271 26.75 -6.54 -11.45
C ALA A 271 27.01 -6.77 -12.95
N GLU A 272 26.07 -7.45 -13.63
CA GLU A 272 26.14 -7.73 -15.06
C GLU A 272 25.66 -6.59 -15.96
N ASP A 273 25.11 -5.52 -15.36
CA ASP A 273 24.63 -4.29 -15.99
C ASP A 273 23.57 -4.51 -17.08
N ILE A 274 22.65 -5.45 -16.85
CA ILE A 274 21.64 -5.85 -17.85
C ILE A 274 20.40 -4.95 -17.90
N PHE A 275 20.21 -4.08 -16.91
CA PHE A 275 19.01 -3.24 -16.79
C PHE A 275 19.27 -1.75 -17.03
N LEU A 276 18.24 -1.06 -17.52
CA LEU A 276 18.15 0.39 -17.55
C LEU A 276 17.61 0.92 -16.22
N GLU A 277 17.94 2.16 -15.88
CA GLU A 277 17.39 2.83 -14.71
C GLU A 277 15.99 3.39 -15.03
N TYR A 278 15.00 3.00 -14.24
CA TYR A 278 13.65 3.55 -14.26
C TYR A 278 13.04 3.52 -12.85
N ARG A 279 12.54 4.68 -12.40
CA ARG A 279 11.83 4.82 -11.12
C ARG A 279 10.40 5.26 -11.38
N PRO A 280 9.41 4.35 -11.35
CA PRO A 280 8.02 4.74 -11.50
C PRO A 280 7.58 5.60 -10.31
N ALA A 281 6.72 6.59 -10.56
CA ALA A 281 6.24 7.50 -9.52
C ALA A 281 5.49 6.76 -8.38
N ALA A 282 4.84 5.65 -8.72
CA ALA A 282 4.12 4.78 -7.79
C ALA A 282 5.03 4.17 -6.70
N LEU A 283 6.36 4.11 -6.88
CA LEU A 283 7.28 3.67 -5.82
C LEU A 283 7.14 4.49 -4.53
N ALA A 284 6.73 5.76 -4.63
CA ALA A 284 6.53 6.61 -3.46
C ALA A 284 5.36 6.16 -2.55
N GLU A 285 4.47 5.32 -3.07
CA GLU A 285 3.29 4.80 -2.37
C GLU A 285 3.48 3.35 -1.88
N ILE A 286 4.58 2.69 -2.27
CA ILE A 286 4.95 1.34 -1.85
C ILE A 286 5.63 1.39 -0.49
N ASP A 287 5.38 0.38 0.36
CA ASP A 287 6.07 0.22 1.64
C ASP A 287 7.60 0.20 1.41
N PRO A 288 8.38 1.09 2.05
CA PRO A 288 9.83 1.15 1.85
C PRO A 288 10.55 -0.18 2.15
N SER A 289 9.99 -1.03 3.01
CA SER A 289 10.56 -2.36 3.32
C SER A 289 10.41 -3.37 2.17
N LEU A 290 9.64 -3.04 1.14
CA LEU A 290 9.49 -3.81 -0.11
C LEU A 290 10.39 -3.24 -1.23
N ILE A 291 11.07 -2.12 -1.01
CA ILE A 291 12.02 -1.57 -1.98
C ILE A 291 13.39 -2.19 -1.69
N PHE A 292 13.85 -3.08 -2.57
CA PHE A 292 15.12 -3.80 -2.39
C PHE A 292 16.25 -3.30 -3.30
N ASP A 293 15.95 -2.48 -4.32
CA ASP A 293 16.94 -1.90 -5.23
C ASP A 293 16.95 -0.37 -5.17
N ASP A 294 17.92 0.16 -4.43
CA ASP A 294 18.17 1.60 -4.33
C ASP A 294 18.73 2.21 -5.61
N SER A 295 19.10 1.43 -6.63
CA SER A 295 19.59 1.97 -7.90
C SER A 295 18.47 2.34 -8.87
N GLY A 296 17.26 1.80 -8.67
CA GLY A 296 16.11 2.02 -9.54
C GLY A 296 16.22 1.29 -10.87
N ARG A 297 16.86 0.13 -10.92
CA ARG A 297 16.99 -0.72 -12.10
C ARG A 297 16.03 -1.91 -12.07
N VAL A 298 15.57 -2.29 -10.89
CA VAL A 298 14.53 -3.30 -10.66
C VAL A 298 13.42 -2.68 -9.83
N THR A 299 12.19 -2.78 -10.34
CA THR A 299 10.98 -2.29 -9.66
C THR A 299 10.29 -3.46 -8.97
N PRO A 300 10.01 -3.41 -7.65
CA PRO A 300 9.26 -4.46 -6.96
C PRO A 300 7.81 -4.49 -7.45
N VAL A 301 7.22 -5.68 -7.59
CA VAL A 301 5.87 -5.90 -8.13
C VAL A 301 5.01 -6.74 -7.18
N ASP A 302 5.59 -7.76 -6.58
CA ASP A 302 4.94 -8.59 -5.57
C ASP A 302 5.94 -9.05 -4.49
N PHE A 303 5.42 -9.70 -3.46
CA PHE A 303 6.23 -10.32 -2.43
C PHE A 303 5.56 -11.58 -1.87
N GLY A 304 6.36 -12.49 -1.35
CA GLY A 304 5.91 -13.75 -0.76
C GLY A 304 6.82 -14.23 0.36
N PHE A 305 6.45 -15.34 0.98
CA PHE A 305 7.26 -15.99 2.01
C PHE A 305 7.53 -17.44 1.63
N VAL A 306 8.80 -17.76 1.37
CA VAL A 306 9.22 -19.11 1.01
C VAL A 306 9.47 -19.93 2.27
N LEU A 307 8.84 -21.09 2.35
CA LEU A 307 8.92 -22.07 3.45
C LEU A 307 8.40 -23.44 3.00
N PHE A 308 8.59 -24.48 3.83
CA PHE A 308 8.05 -25.80 3.50
C PHE A 308 6.53 -25.87 3.66
N ASN A 309 5.83 -26.41 2.67
CA ASN A 309 4.50 -26.95 2.85
C ASN A 309 4.57 -28.47 3.09
N TYR A 310 3.58 -29.01 3.78
CA TYR A 310 3.41 -30.46 3.98
C TYR A 310 2.02 -30.94 3.57
N ASP A 311 1.94 -32.19 3.12
CA ASP A 311 0.70 -32.88 2.77
C ASP A 311 0.05 -33.49 4.04
N LYS A 312 -1.10 -32.94 4.45
CA LYS A 312 -1.79 -33.40 5.67
C LYS A 312 -2.23 -34.85 5.58
N ALA A 313 -2.67 -35.31 4.41
CA ALA A 313 -3.18 -36.66 4.22
C ALA A 313 -2.03 -37.68 4.28
N ALA A 314 -0.90 -37.40 3.63
CA ALA A 314 0.27 -38.26 3.66
C ALA A 314 0.83 -38.43 5.08
N LEU A 315 0.93 -37.33 5.85
CA LEU A 315 1.39 -37.36 7.24
C LEU A 315 0.43 -38.17 8.13
N ALA A 316 -0.89 -37.96 7.97
CA ALA A 316 -1.90 -38.68 8.73
C ALA A 316 -1.90 -40.19 8.43
N GLU A 317 -1.76 -40.59 7.16
CA GLU A 317 -1.66 -41.99 6.76
C GLU A 317 -0.40 -42.67 7.34
N ALA A 318 0.72 -41.95 7.33
CA ALA A 318 1.98 -42.42 7.90
C ALA A 318 1.99 -42.43 9.44
N GLY A 319 1.06 -41.74 10.09
CA GLY A 319 1.01 -41.60 11.55
C GLY A 319 2.17 -40.77 12.11
N VAL A 320 2.66 -39.80 11.33
CA VAL A 320 3.76 -38.89 11.70
C VAL A 320 3.26 -37.46 11.87
N ALA A 321 3.83 -36.73 12.82
CA ALA A 321 3.56 -35.30 12.97
C ALA A 321 4.40 -34.49 11.98
N ALA A 322 3.95 -33.29 11.63
CA ALA A 322 4.77 -32.34 10.89
C ALA A 322 6.03 -31.98 11.71
N PRO A 323 7.17 -31.71 11.07
CA PRO A 323 8.37 -31.24 11.76
C PRO A 323 8.10 -29.98 12.57
N THR A 324 8.89 -29.72 13.60
CA THR A 324 8.85 -28.45 14.35
C THR A 324 10.12 -27.63 14.23
N THR A 325 11.13 -28.18 13.57
CA THR A 325 12.46 -27.61 13.38
C THR A 325 12.99 -27.99 12.00
N LEU A 326 13.99 -27.28 11.49
CA LEU A 326 14.61 -27.64 10.21
C LEU A 326 15.46 -28.90 10.34
N GLU A 327 16.13 -29.11 11.48
CA GLU A 327 16.94 -30.28 11.78
C GLU A 327 16.16 -31.59 11.64
N GLU A 328 14.87 -31.59 12.00
CA GLU A 328 14.04 -32.78 11.88
C GLU A 328 13.97 -33.31 10.45
N LEU A 329 14.10 -32.46 9.42
CA LEU A 329 14.08 -32.84 8.00
C LEU A 329 15.19 -33.83 7.63
N THR A 330 16.29 -33.88 8.39
CA THR A 330 17.40 -34.82 8.16
C THR A 330 17.21 -36.18 8.83
N SER A 331 16.16 -36.34 9.64
CA SER A 331 15.92 -37.61 10.34
C SER A 331 15.41 -38.71 9.41
N GLU A 332 15.68 -39.97 9.78
CA GLU A 332 15.31 -41.16 9.01
C GLU A 332 13.81 -41.22 8.66
N THR A 333 12.95 -40.62 9.49
CA THR A 333 11.50 -40.49 9.23
C THR A 333 11.22 -39.81 7.89
N TRP A 334 12.06 -38.86 7.49
CA TRP A 334 11.89 -38.04 6.29
C TRP A 334 12.75 -38.47 5.11
N ARG A 335 13.39 -39.65 5.19
CA ARG A 335 14.24 -40.18 4.11
C ARG A 335 13.46 -40.26 2.80
N GLY A 336 13.90 -39.52 1.78
CA GLY A 336 13.22 -39.48 0.47
C GLY A 336 11.84 -38.84 0.49
N ARG A 337 11.51 -38.06 1.54
CA ARG A 337 10.19 -37.41 1.73
C ARG A 337 10.24 -35.88 1.68
N VAL A 338 11.40 -35.30 1.39
CA VAL A 338 11.59 -33.84 1.29
C VAL A 338 11.99 -33.50 -0.14
N ALA A 339 11.24 -32.60 -0.76
CA ALA A 339 11.55 -32.01 -2.05
C ALA A 339 11.98 -30.54 -1.88
N VAL A 340 13.04 -30.16 -2.58
CA VAL A 340 13.58 -28.80 -2.66
C VAL A 340 13.99 -28.52 -4.10
N GLU A 341 14.27 -27.26 -4.40
CA GLU A 341 14.75 -26.82 -5.70
C GLU A 341 16.28 -26.56 -5.68
N ASP A 342 16.91 -26.70 -6.83
CA ASP A 342 18.31 -26.30 -7.03
C ASP A 342 18.44 -24.76 -6.97
N PRO A 343 19.23 -24.18 -6.06
CA PRO A 343 19.40 -22.74 -5.91
C PRO A 343 20.10 -22.07 -7.10
N ASN A 344 20.73 -22.84 -8.01
CA ASN A 344 21.36 -22.30 -9.21
C ASN A 344 20.36 -21.98 -10.33
N THR A 345 19.16 -22.56 -10.26
CA THR A 345 18.12 -22.43 -11.28
C THR A 345 16.81 -21.89 -10.72
N SER A 346 16.54 -22.11 -9.43
CA SER A 346 15.29 -21.74 -8.79
C SER A 346 15.41 -20.66 -7.73
N SER A 347 14.52 -19.67 -7.79
CA SER A 347 14.47 -18.58 -6.81
C SER A 347 14.03 -19.06 -5.41
N PRO A 348 12.95 -19.86 -5.24
CA PRO A 348 12.62 -20.49 -3.96
C PRO A 348 13.74 -21.38 -3.41
N GLY A 349 14.42 -22.14 -4.28
CA GLY A 349 15.58 -22.96 -3.88
C GLY A 349 16.73 -22.11 -3.33
N LEU A 350 17.02 -21.00 -4.01
CA LEU A 350 18.03 -20.03 -3.58
C LEU A 350 17.69 -19.43 -2.21
N GLN A 351 16.43 -19.05 -2.00
CA GLN A 351 15.98 -18.47 -0.74
C GLN A 351 16.00 -19.50 0.40
N PHE A 352 15.66 -20.76 0.13
CA PHE A 352 15.79 -21.81 1.13
C PHE A 352 17.25 -22.08 1.50
N MET A 353 18.19 -22.04 0.53
CA MET A 353 19.62 -22.09 0.84
C MET A 353 20.01 -20.94 1.80
N LEU A 354 19.55 -19.71 1.54
CA LEU A 354 19.80 -18.58 2.43
C LEU A 354 19.17 -18.74 3.82
N VAL A 355 17.97 -19.33 3.92
CA VAL A 355 17.35 -19.69 5.21
C VAL A 355 18.28 -20.61 5.99
N THR A 356 18.86 -21.64 5.37
CA THR A 356 19.77 -22.55 6.07
C THR A 356 21.05 -21.85 6.56
N ILE A 357 21.58 -20.90 5.78
CA ILE A 357 22.74 -20.09 6.18
C ILE A 357 22.41 -19.18 7.37
N ALA A 358 21.23 -18.56 7.36
CA ALA A 358 20.77 -17.72 8.46
C ALA A 358 20.50 -18.54 9.74
N TYR A 359 19.91 -19.72 9.59
CA TYR A 359 19.47 -20.58 10.69
C TYR A 359 20.62 -21.33 11.36
N PHE A 360 21.48 -21.98 10.57
CA PHE A 360 22.58 -22.82 11.06
C PHE A 360 23.92 -22.09 11.15
N GLY A 361 24.11 -21.02 10.36
CA GLY A 361 25.38 -20.33 10.26
C GLY A 361 26.43 -21.09 9.45
N GLU A 362 27.52 -20.40 9.14
CA GLU A 362 28.68 -20.93 8.39
C GLU A 362 29.73 -21.57 9.30
N ASP A 363 29.71 -21.23 10.59
CA ASP A 363 30.66 -21.69 11.61
C ASP A 363 29.90 -22.33 12.77
N GLY A 364 30.49 -23.34 13.40
CA GLY A 364 29.92 -23.97 14.60
C GLY A 364 30.12 -25.47 14.61
N ASP A 365 29.42 -26.14 15.52
CA ASP A 365 29.43 -27.61 15.62
C ASP A 365 28.50 -28.28 14.60
N TYR A 366 27.52 -27.53 14.07
CA TYR A 366 26.60 -27.96 13.01
C TYR A 366 26.25 -26.76 12.14
N THR A 367 26.72 -26.79 10.89
CA THR A 367 26.64 -25.67 9.94
C THR A 367 25.56 -25.92 8.88
N TRP A 368 25.26 -24.90 8.08
CA TRP A 368 24.33 -25.05 6.95
C TRP A 368 24.80 -26.13 5.95
N LEU A 369 26.11 -26.31 5.75
CA LEU A 369 26.64 -27.38 4.89
C LEU A 369 26.48 -28.76 5.52
N ASP A 370 26.62 -28.89 6.85
CA ASP A 370 26.35 -30.16 7.54
C ASP A 370 24.87 -30.55 7.38
N PHE A 371 23.95 -29.58 7.50
CA PHE A 371 22.53 -29.78 7.24
C PHE A 371 22.25 -30.27 5.82
N TRP A 372 22.83 -29.63 4.80
CA TRP A 372 22.66 -30.05 3.41
C TRP A 372 23.28 -31.42 3.11
N ALA A 373 24.44 -31.72 3.69
CA ALA A 373 25.07 -33.04 3.58
C ALA A 373 24.20 -34.14 4.19
N ASP A 374 23.60 -33.86 5.36
CA ASP A 374 22.67 -34.79 6.01
C ASP A 374 21.38 -34.96 5.21
N LEU A 375 20.80 -33.89 4.64
CA LEU A 375 19.66 -33.99 3.73
C LEU A 375 19.97 -34.86 2.51
N ARG A 376 21.14 -34.68 1.89
CA ARG A 376 21.61 -35.52 0.78
C ARG A 376 21.78 -36.98 1.23
N ALA A 377 22.38 -37.22 2.40
CA ALA A 377 22.46 -38.56 2.96
C ALA A 377 21.08 -39.14 3.31
N ASN A 378 20.07 -38.30 3.50
CA ASN A 378 18.67 -38.65 3.74
C ASN A 378 17.81 -38.65 2.46
N ASP A 379 18.44 -38.75 1.28
CA ASP A 379 17.77 -38.88 -0.01
C ASP A 379 16.82 -37.73 -0.36
N VAL A 380 17.15 -36.49 0.03
CA VAL A 380 16.41 -35.30 -0.43
C VAL A 380 16.27 -35.29 -1.95
N ILE A 381 15.07 -34.94 -2.42
CA ILE A 381 14.73 -34.80 -3.82
C ILE A 381 15.05 -33.36 -4.23
N VAL A 382 15.93 -33.21 -5.22
CA VAL A 382 16.34 -31.90 -5.75
C VAL A 382 15.75 -31.75 -7.14
N SER A 383 14.87 -30.77 -7.29
CA SER A 383 14.17 -30.44 -8.54
C SER A 383 14.87 -29.27 -9.23
N ALA A 384 14.79 -29.18 -10.56
CA ALA A 384 15.39 -28.07 -11.29
C ALA A 384 14.65 -26.73 -11.06
N GLY A 385 13.38 -26.78 -10.67
CA GLY A 385 12.58 -25.58 -10.42
C GLY A 385 11.34 -25.88 -9.59
N TRP A 386 10.67 -24.81 -9.17
CA TRP A 386 9.52 -24.87 -8.26
C TRP A 386 8.36 -25.67 -8.85
N SER A 387 8.04 -25.49 -10.13
CA SER A 387 6.95 -26.21 -10.80
C SER A 387 7.13 -27.73 -10.74
N ASP A 388 8.35 -28.24 -10.91
CA ASP A 388 8.65 -29.67 -10.80
C ASP A 388 8.55 -30.16 -9.35
N ALA A 389 9.14 -29.42 -8.41
CA ALA A 389 9.07 -29.75 -6.99
C ALA A 389 7.61 -29.85 -6.50
N TYR A 390 6.79 -28.84 -6.83
CA TYR A 390 5.42 -28.72 -6.34
C TYR A 390 4.44 -29.64 -7.07
N TYR A 391 4.42 -29.64 -8.41
CA TYR A 391 3.39 -30.39 -9.15
C TYR A 391 3.80 -31.83 -9.52
N THR A 392 5.08 -32.19 -9.39
CA THR A 392 5.56 -33.55 -9.73
C THR A 392 6.09 -34.30 -8.52
N GLN A 393 6.88 -33.67 -7.66
CA GLN A 393 7.53 -34.37 -6.53
C GLN A 393 6.66 -34.43 -5.28
N PHE A 394 5.80 -33.43 -5.05
CA PHE A 394 4.96 -33.35 -3.86
C PHE A 394 3.81 -34.37 -3.87
N SER A 395 3.56 -35.01 -2.72
CA SER A 395 2.61 -36.12 -2.61
C SER A 395 1.17 -35.72 -2.81
N HIS A 396 0.82 -34.46 -2.53
CA HIS A 396 -0.52 -33.91 -2.81
C HIS A 396 -0.86 -34.01 -4.31
N TYR A 397 0.14 -33.89 -5.19
CA TYR A 397 0.00 -34.06 -6.64
C TYR A 397 0.40 -35.46 -7.15
N GLY A 398 0.55 -36.43 -6.24
CA GLY A 398 0.87 -37.83 -6.57
C GLY A 398 2.36 -38.16 -6.61
N GLY A 399 3.22 -37.21 -6.21
CA GLY A 399 4.64 -37.43 -6.01
C GLY A 399 4.99 -38.21 -4.73
N GLY A 400 6.29 -38.32 -4.43
CA GLY A 400 6.79 -39.09 -3.28
C GLY A 400 7.11 -38.27 -2.03
N ALA A 401 7.28 -36.95 -2.18
CA ALA A 401 7.70 -36.03 -1.13
C ALA A 401 6.52 -35.59 -0.29
N TRP A 402 6.62 -35.71 1.03
CA TRP A 402 5.58 -35.24 1.97
C TRP A 402 5.76 -33.79 2.38
N LEU A 403 6.97 -33.25 2.19
CA LEU A 403 7.27 -31.83 2.31
C LEU A 403 7.87 -31.31 1.02
N VAL A 404 7.53 -30.07 0.67
CA VAL A 404 8.08 -29.35 -0.48
C VAL A 404 8.38 -27.90 -0.10
N ASN A 405 9.53 -27.37 -0.51
CA ASN A 405 9.83 -25.95 -0.37
C ASN A 405 8.96 -25.15 -1.35
N SER A 406 8.20 -24.17 -0.85
CA SER A 406 7.20 -23.45 -1.63
C SER A 406 6.81 -22.17 -0.89
N TYR A 407 5.59 -21.67 -1.04
CA TYR A 407 5.14 -20.42 -0.47
C TYR A 407 4.14 -20.62 0.69
N ALA A 408 4.15 -19.69 1.63
CA ALA A 408 3.21 -19.67 2.75
C ALA A 408 1.73 -19.46 2.30
N THR A 409 1.55 -19.00 1.07
CA THR A 409 0.27 -18.78 0.38
C THR A 409 -0.22 -20.03 -0.36
N SER A 410 0.61 -21.06 -0.56
CA SER A 410 0.20 -22.28 -1.27
C SER A 410 -1.03 -22.96 -0.67
N PRO A 411 -1.22 -23.04 0.67
CA PRO A 411 -2.47 -23.56 1.24
C PRO A 411 -3.73 -22.82 0.79
N ALA A 412 -3.65 -21.51 0.51
CA ALA A 412 -4.76 -20.74 -0.03
C ALA A 412 -5.08 -21.12 -1.47
N ALA A 413 -4.05 -21.34 -2.29
CA ALA A 413 -4.21 -21.82 -3.66
C ALA A 413 -4.96 -23.16 -3.71
N GLU A 414 -4.59 -24.10 -2.84
CA GLU A 414 -5.22 -25.42 -2.77
C GLU A 414 -6.70 -25.36 -2.38
N VAL A 415 -7.12 -24.36 -1.62
CA VAL A 415 -8.54 -24.15 -1.27
C VAL A 415 -9.28 -23.47 -2.41
N ILE A 416 -8.71 -22.40 -2.95
CA ILE A 416 -9.34 -21.56 -3.97
C ILE A 416 -9.54 -22.31 -5.29
N PHE A 417 -8.57 -23.14 -5.68
CA PHE A 417 -8.62 -23.94 -6.91
C PHE A 417 -9.20 -25.34 -6.75
N ALA A 418 -9.71 -25.68 -5.56
CA ALA A 418 -10.35 -26.98 -5.35
C ALA A 418 -11.62 -27.12 -6.20
N GLU A 419 -11.77 -28.27 -6.88
CA GLU A 419 -12.99 -28.58 -7.65
C GLU A 419 -14.26 -28.60 -6.78
N THR A 420 -14.09 -28.90 -5.49
CA THR A 420 -15.13 -28.88 -4.48
C THR A 420 -14.73 -27.96 -3.35
N ALA A 421 -15.66 -27.15 -2.85
CA ALA A 421 -15.41 -26.28 -1.71
C ALA A 421 -14.83 -27.07 -0.52
N LEU A 422 -13.73 -26.55 0.04
CA LEU A 422 -13.04 -27.12 1.19
C LEU A 422 -13.15 -26.16 2.38
N ASP A 423 -13.44 -26.72 3.56
CA ASP A 423 -13.43 -25.97 4.82
C ASP A 423 -12.00 -25.86 5.40
N GLU A 424 -11.08 -26.72 4.97
CA GLU A 424 -9.68 -26.72 5.38
C GLU A 424 -8.78 -27.00 4.17
N SER A 425 -7.62 -26.34 4.11
CA SER A 425 -6.62 -26.64 3.08
C SER A 425 -6.05 -28.07 3.23
N PRO A 426 -5.85 -28.83 2.14
CA PRO A 426 -5.22 -30.14 2.16
C PRO A 426 -3.73 -30.09 2.52
N THR A 427 -3.11 -28.92 2.37
CA THR A 427 -1.70 -28.68 2.72
C THR A 427 -1.61 -27.79 3.97
N GLY A 428 -0.44 -27.76 4.60
CA GLY A 428 -0.15 -26.88 5.72
C GLY A 428 1.26 -26.32 5.64
N ASN A 429 1.51 -25.23 6.37
CA ASN A 429 2.80 -24.56 6.41
C ASN A 429 3.66 -25.05 7.59
N LEU A 430 4.94 -25.31 7.33
CA LEU A 430 5.94 -25.53 8.35
C LEU A 430 6.47 -24.18 8.85
N ILE A 431 5.78 -23.57 9.82
CA ILE A 431 6.17 -22.28 10.41
C ILE A 431 7.21 -22.50 11.51
N VAL A 432 8.48 -22.37 11.16
CA VAL A 432 9.62 -22.39 12.09
C VAL A 432 10.19 -20.97 12.20
N PRO A 433 10.46 -20.44 13.42
CA PRO A 433 11.13 -19.15 13.57
C PRO A 433 12.49 -19.14 12.85
N GLY A 434 12.70 -18.21 11.92
CA GLY A 434 13.88 -18.16 11.05
C GLY A 434 13.89 -19.21 9.94
N GLY A 435 12.82 -19.99 9.76
CA GLY A 435 12.71 -21.06 8.76
C GLY A 435 11.97 -20.66 7.48
N SER A 436 11.71 -19.37 7.28
CA SER A 436 11.06 -18.84 6.07
C SER A 436 11.84 -17.65 5.52
N TYR A 437 11.83 -17.40 4.22
CA TYR A 437 12.46 -16.23 3.61
C TYR A 437 11.41 -15.26 3.06
N ARG A 438 11.58 -13.95 3.23
CA ARG A 438 10.72 -12.96 2.56
C ARG A 438 11.29 -12.65 1.18
N GLN A 439 10.62 -13.14 0.15
CA GLN A 439 10.90 -12.81 -1.23
C GLN A 439 10.19 -11.52 -1.62
N ILE A 440 10.89 -10.62 -2.29
CA ILE A 440 10.26 -9.53 -3.02
C ILE A 440 10.71 -9.68 -4.47
N GLU A 441 9.76 -9.82 -5.38
CA GLU A 441 10.01 -10.03 -6.81
C GLU A 441 9.74 -8.75 -7.59
N GLY A 442 10.50 -8.56 -8.66
CA GLY A 442 10.44 -7.36 -9.44
C GLY A 442 10.73 -7.56 -10.93
N VAL A 443 10.62 -6.44 -11.63
CA VAL A 443 10.78 -6.31 -13.07
C VAL A 443 11.85 -5.27 -13.40
N GLY A 444 12.68 -5.57 -14.40
CA GLY A 444 13.68 -4.64 -14.93
C GLY A 444 13.58 -4.48 -16.44
N ILE A 445 13.90 -3.28 -16.95
CA ILE A 445 13.93 -2.99 -18.40
C ILE A 445 15.28 -3.43 -18.95
N LEU A 446 15.30 -4.34 -19.92
CA LEU A 446 16.52 -4.88 -20.48
C LEU A 446 17.28 -3.83 -21.30
N ARG A 447 18.56 -3.64 -20.97
CA ARG A 447 19.47 -2.79 -21.73
C ARG A 447 19.56 -3.32 -23.17
N GLY A 448 19.37 -2.44 -24.13
CA GLY A 448 19.38 -2.78 -25.55
C GLY A 448 18.00 -2.95 -26.17
N THR A 449 16.92 -2.83 -25.40
CA THR A 449 15.57 -2.64 -25.96
C THR A 449 15.51 -1.33 -26.76
N ASP A 450 14.80 -1.35 -27.87
CA ASP A 450 14.42 -0.16 -28.64
C ASP A 450 13.03 0.38 -28.24
N LYS A 451 12.38 -0.24 -27.24
CA LYS A 451 11.02 0.07 -26.76
C LYS A 451 11.01 0.60 -25.33
N GLU A 452 12.09 1.26 -24.91
CA GLU A 452 12.24 1.77 -23.53
C GLU A 452 11.02 2.58 -23.05
N PRO A 453 10.44 3.53 -23.82
CA PRO A 453 9.27 4.27 -23.34
C PRO A 453 8.02 3.38 -23.12
N LEU A 454 7.82 2.36 -23.95
CA LEU A 454 6.72 1.39 -23.79
C LEU A 454 6.97 0.46 -22.60
N ALA A 455 8.22 0.05 -22.39
CA ALA A 455 8.61 -0.77 -21.24
C ALA A 455 8.40 -0.03 -19.91
N ARG A 456 8.70 1.28 -19.85
CA ARG A 456 8.40 2.14 -18.69
C ARG A 456 6.89 2.19 -18.41
N ALA A 457 6.08 2.40 -19.44
CA ALA A 457 4.63 2.40 -19.33
C ALA A 457 4.08 1.05 -18.85
N PHE A 458 4.68 -0.06 -19.27
CA PHE A 458 4.29 -1.38 -18.79
C PHE A 458 4.64 -1.59 -17.30
N ILE A 459 5.79 -1.10 -16.83
CA ILE A 459 6.12 -1.11 -15.41
C ILE A 459 5.11 -0.28 -14.60
N ASP A 460 4.74 0.91 -15.09
CA ASP A 460 3.69 1.72 -14.45
C ASP A 460 2.36 0.97 -14.39
N PHE A 461 2.00 0.26 -15.47
CA PHE A 461 0.82 -0.59 -15.52
C PHE A 461 0.87 -1.76 -14.53
N MET A 462 2.03 -2.40 -14.37
CA MET A 462 2.22 -3.48 -13.38
C MET A 462 2.04 -3.01 -11.93
N LEU A 463 2.26 -1.72 -11.66
CA LEU A 463 1.98 -1.08 -10.37
C LEU A 463 0.58 -0.48 -10.28
N GLY A 464 -0.23 -0.58 -11.34
CA GLY A 464 -1.61 -0.12 -11.36
C GLY A 464 -2.57 -1.10 -10.68
N ASP A 465 -3.73 -0.58 -10.25
CA ASP A 465 -4.76 -1.33 -9.53
C ASP A 465 -5.17 -2.62 -10.24
N LEU A 466 -5.32 -2.60 -11.56
CA LEU A 466 -5.77 -3.76 -12.34
C LEU A 466 -4.76 -4.92 -12.23
N PHE A 467 -3.48 -4.65 -12.50
CA PHE A 467 -2.45 -5.68 -12.44
C PHE A 467 -2.26 -6.17 -11.00
N GLN A 468 -2.15 -5.24 -10.04
CA GLN A 468 -1.93 -5.57 -8.64
C GLN A 468 -3.10 -6.36 -8.02
N ALA A 469 -4.34 -6.12 -8.45
CA ALA A 469 -5.52 -6.90 -8.03
C ALA A 469 -5.55 -8.32 -8.60
N ASP A 470 -4.86 -8.57 -9.71
CA ASP A 470 -4.83 -9.87 -10.35
C ASP A 470 -3.78 -10.81 -9.72
N ILE A 471 -2.74 -10.25 -9.10
CA ILE A 471 -1.63 -10.98 -8.46
C ILE A 471 -2.10 -12.09 -7.48
N PRO A 472 -2.97 -11.83 -6.48
CA PRO A 472 -3.24 -12.80 -5.41
C PRO A 472 -3.89 -14.11 -5.86
N LEU A 473 -4.69 -14.06 -6.93
CA LEU A 473 -5.46 -15.20 -7.43
C LEU A 473 -4.80 -15.91 -8.61
N ASN A 474 -3.72 -15.34 -9.15
CA ASN A 474 -3.04 -15.88 -10.31
C ASN A 474 -1.62 -16.36 -9.98
N MET A 475 -0.85 -15.57 -9.22
CA MET A 475 0.52 -15.90 -8.81
C MET A 475 0.62 -16.38 -7.36
N PHE A 476 -0.47 -16.24 -6.57
CA PHE A 476 -0.51 -16.59 -5.16
C PHE A 476 0.60 -15.95 -4.32
N VAL A 477 0.83 -14.67 -4.56
CA VAL A 477 1.73 -13.82 -3.77
C VAL A 477 1.00 -12.53 -3.41
N TYR A 478 1.61 -11.68 -2.60
CA TYR A 478 1.00 -10.43 -2.14
C TYR A 478 1.40 -9.28 -3.08
N PRO A 479 0.47 -8.39 -3.42
CA PRO A 479 0.77 -7.18 -4.19
C PRO A 479 1.63 -6.24 -3.34
N VAL A 480 2.58 -5.54 -3.97
CA VAL A 480 3.39 -4.51 -3.28
C VAL A 480 2.60 -3.21 -3.07
N VAL A 481 1.56 -2.99 -3.88
CA VAL A 481 0.72 -1.80 -3.78
C VAL A 481 -0.35 -2.01 -2.69
N SER A 482 -0.40 -1.06 -1.76
CA SER A 482 -1.37 -1.09 -0.68
C SER A 482 -2.80 -0.79 -1.15
N GLY A 483 -3.80 -1.30 -0.43
CA GLY A 483 -5.21 -1.02 -0.72
C GLY A 483 -5.86 -1.95 -1.74
N VAL A 484 -5.09 -2.89 -2.32
CA VAL A 484 -5.63 -4.01 -3.11
C VAL A 484 -6.47 -4.91 -2.21
N ALA A 485 -7.71 -5.17 -2.63
CA ALA A 485 -8.60 -6.06 -1.90
C ALA A 485 -8.16 -7.51 -2.10
N LEU A 486 -7.79 -8.18 -1.00
CA LEU A 486 -7.49 -9.61 -1.02
C LEU A 486 -8.75 -10.43 -0.76
N PRO A 487 -8.97 -11.54 -1.49
CA PRO A 487 -10.08 -12.46 -1.23
C PRO A 487 -10.10 -12.97 0.21
N PRO A 488 -11.26 -13.12 0.87
CA PRO A 488 -11.34 -13.63 2.23
C PRO A 488 -10.66 -14.98 2.42
N GLU A 489 -10.81 -15.90 1.45
CA GLU A 489 -10.20 -17.22 1.46
C GLU A 489 -8.67 -17.12 1.36
N PHE A 490 -8.16 -16.16 0.59
CA PHE A 490 -6.73 -15.88 0.54
C PHE A 490 -6.21 -15.46 1.91
N LEU A 491 -6.91 -14.54 2.59
CA LEU A 491 -6.53 -14.07 3.93
C LEU A 491 -6.65 -15.15 5.01
N GLU A 492 -7.58 -16.09 4.86
CA GLU A 492 -7.81 -17.17 5.82
C GLU A 492 -6.69 -18.22 5.78
N PHE A 493 -6.18 -18.54 4.59
CA PHE A 493 -5.23 -19.65 4.40
C PHE A 493 -3.80 -19.21 4.05
N ALA A 494 -3.57 -17.94 3.71
CA ALA A 494 -2.23 -17.40 3.48
C ALA A 494 -1.63 -16.87 4.79
N GLU A 495 -0.92 -17.75 5.50
CA GLU A 495 -0.24 -17.39 6.75
C GLU A 495 0.98 -16.49 6.48
N ILE A 496 1.11 -15.40 7.23
CA ILE A 496 2.31 -14.54 7.21
C ILE A 496 3.25 -14.96 8.34
N PRO A 497 4.45 -15.51 8.05
CA PRO A 497 5.42 -15.87 9.08
C PRO A 497 5.88 -14.65 9.88
N ALA A 498 5.83 -14.73 11.20
CA ALA A 498 6.18 -13.60 12.08
C ALA A 498 7.70 -13.34 12.20
N GLN A 499 8.53 -14.33 11.89
CA GLN A 499 9.98 -14.28 12.06
C GLN A 499 10.67 -14.92 10.84
N PRO A 500 10.61 -14.29 9.66
CA PRO A 500 11.42 -14.73 8.53
C PRO A 500 12.92 -14.61 8.85
N ALA A 501 13.73 -15.41 8.17
CA ALA A 501 15.17 -15.29 8.16
C ALA A 501 15.59 -13.91 7.66
N GLU A 502 16.59 -13.33 8.32
CA GLU A 502 17.20 -12.08 7.93
C GLU A 502 18.68 -12.30 7.65
N LEU A 503 19.13 -11.87 6.48
CA LEU A 503 20.53 -11.79 6.12
C LEU A 503 20.85 -10.38 5.62
N ASP A 504 22.03 -9.90 6.00
CA ASP A 504 22.54 -8.63 5.48
C ASP A 504 22.76 -8.74 3.96
N ALA A 505 22.19 -7.82 3.20
CA ALA A 505 22.24 -7.84 1.73
C ALA A 505 23.68 -7.69 1.19
N ALA A 506 24.56 -6.96 1.88
CA ALA A 506 25.96 -6.86 1.49
C ALA A 506 26.69 -8.18 1.73
N ARG A 507 26.41 -8.87 2.85
CA ARG A 507 26.92 -10.22 3.10
C ARG A 507 26.45 -11.21 2.03
N VAL A 508 25.18 -11.18 1.64
CA VAL A 508 24.66 -12.02 0.55
C VAL A 508 25.41 -11.71 -0.74
N THR A 509 25.52 -10.43 -1.12
CA THR A 509 26.24 -9.98 -2.31
C THR A 509 27.69 -10.48 -2.36
N GLU A 510 28.43 -10.37 -1.25
CA GLU A 510 29.84 -10.74 -1.19
C GLU A 510 30.07 -12.26 -1.27
N ASN A 511 29.10 -13.08 -0.87
CA ASN A 511 29.29 -14.51 -0.66
C ASN A 511 28.43 -15.42 -1.55
N LEU A 512 27.43 -14.88 -2.25
CA LEU A 512 26.44 -15.67 -2.98
C LEU A 512 27.06 -16.68 -3.95
N GLU A 513 28.03 -16.27 -4.78
CA GLU A 513 28.69 -17.18 -5.72
C GLU A 513 29.40 -18.33 -5.00
N ARG A 514 30.10 -18.04 -3.90
CA ARG A 514 30.78 -19.05 -3.10
C ARG A 514 29.78 -20.02 -2.46
N TRP A 515 28.68 -19.52 -1.90
CA TRP A 515 27.67 -20.37 -1.28
C TRP A 515 26.99 -21.28 -2.30
N LEU A 516 26.70 -20.79 -3.51
CA LEU A 516 26.16 -21.62 -4.59
C LEU A 516 27.13 -22.74 -5.00
N ASP A 517 28.42 -22.43 -5.12
CA ASP A 517 29.46 -23.43 -5.41
C ASP A 517 29.58 -24.47 -4.30
N GLU A 518 29.60 -24.05 -3.02
CA GLU A 518 29.69 -24.94 -1.85
C GLU A 518 28.46 -25.85 -1.73
N TRP A 519 27.25 -25.32 -1.99
CA TRP A 519 26.02 -26.10 -2.03
C TRP A 519 26.08 -27.15 -3.15
N THR A 520 26.51 -26.74 -4.35
CA THR A 520 26.63 -27.62 -5.52
C THR A 520 27.61 -28.76 -5.24
N ASP A 521 28.76 -28.46 -4.64
CA ASP A 521 29.76 -29.45 -4.26
C ASP A 521 29.28 -30.43 -3.17
N THR A 522 28.35 -30.00 -2.32
CA THR A 522 27.84 -30.81 -1.20
C THR A 522 26.64 -31.68 -1.59
N VAL A 523 25.74 -31.14 -2.42
CA VAL A 523 24.44 -31.76 -2.70
C VAL A 523 24.41 -32.48 -4.05
N VAL A 524 25.13 -31.95 -5.04
CA VAL A 524 25.05 -32.44 -6.44
C VAL A 524 26.24 -33.31 -6.84
N ARG A 525 27.45 -33.01 -6.36
CA ARG A 525 28.69 -33.74 -6.70
C ARG A 525 29.02 -34.83 -5.69
#